data_AF-A0A6C0DIT9-F1
#
_entry.id   AF-A0A6C0DIT9-F1
#
_cell.length_a   1.000
_cell.length_b   1.000
_cell.length_c   1.000
_cell.angle_alpha   90.00
_cell.angle_beta   90.00
_cell.angle_gamma   90.00
#
_symmetry.space_group_name_H-M   'P 1'
#
loop_
_entity.id
_entity.type
_entity.pdbx_description
1 polymer ?
#
loop_
_entity_poly.entity_id
_entity_poly.type
_entity_poly.pdbx_seq_one_letter_code
_entity_poly.pdbx_strand_id
1 'polypeptide(L)'
;MATATEIRSNMKELKDINTEIKRLNFLLKGYRERKKELEDKIMEYLERTGQPGIKYEDLIVLSGERKARERKKKEEKEYDVLTLLEQNGVRNSRVLYNDIIEAMKGEEKVVSSLKIKEYHN
;
A
#
# COMPACT_ATOMS: atom_id res chain seq x y z
N MET A 1 24.86 -15.42 25.33
CA MET A 1 25.24 -14.87 24.01
C MET A 1 24.91 -15.92 22.98
N ALA A 2 24.30 -15.55 21.85
CA ALA A 2 24.00 -16.52 20.81
C ALA A 2 25.30 -17.14 20.27
N THR A 3 25.32 -18.46 20.09
CA THR A 3 26.52 -19.14 19.58
C THR A 3 26.71 -18.84 18.09
N ALA A 4 27.94 -18.98 17.58
CA ALA A 4 28.21 -18.78 16.16
C ALA A 4 27.35 -19.72 15.27
N THR A 5 27.01 -20.89 15.78
CA THR A 5 26.10 -21.86 15.14
C THR A 5 24.67 -21.34 15.08
N GLU A 6 24.15 -20.80 16.18
CA GLU A 6 22.81 -20.18 16.23
C GLU A 6 22.71 -18.99 15.27
N ILE A 7 23.73 -18.12 15.23
CA ILE A 7 23.73 -16.98 14.31
C ILE A 7 23.73 -17.43 12.85
N ARG A 8 24.49 -18.48 12.49
CA ARG A 8 24.43 -19.07 11.14
C ARG A 8 23.05 -19.65 10.81
N SER A 9 22.42 -20.33 11.77
CA SER A 9 21.06 -20.84 11.60
C SER A 9 20.07 -19.71 11.36
N ASN A 10 20.11 -18.66 12.19
CA ASN A 10 19.25 -17.49 12.08
C ASN A 10 19.44 -16.77 10.74
N MET A 11 20.69 -16.65 10.25
CA MET A 11 20.97 -16.06 8.94
C MET A 11 20.38 -16.87 7.79
N LYS A 12 20.46 -18.21 7.86
CA LYS A 12 19.86 -19.09 6.86
C LYS A 12 18.34 -19.00 6.88
N GLU A 13 17.73 -19.15 8.04
CA GLU A 13 16.28 -19.05 8.22
C GLU A 13 15.75 -17.68 7.76
N LEU A 14 16.44 -16.59 8.10
CA LEU A 14 16.07 -15.25 7.65
C LEU A 14 16.13 -15.11 6.12
N LYS A 15 17.09 -15.76 5.44
CA LYS A 15 17.15 -15.80 3.98
C LYS A 15 15.95 -16.57 3.40
N ASP A 16 15.64 -17.72 3.98
CA ASP A 16 14.55 -18.58 3.52
C ASP A 16 13.19 -17.89 3.70
N ILE A 17 12.95 -17.27 4.87
CA ILE A 17 11.75 -16.44 5.15
C ILE A 17 11.62 -15.30 4.14
N ASN A 18 12.70 -14.57 3.87
CA ASN A 18 12.67 -13.46 2.90
C ASN A 18 12.33 -13.94 1.47
N THR A 19 12.79 -15.12 1.10
CA THR A 19 12.49 -15.73 -0.21
C THR A 19 11.03 -16.13 -0.30
N GLU A 20 10.51 -16.73 0.76
CA GLU A 20 9.11 -17.15 0.84
C GLU A 20 8.14 -15.96 0.85
N ILE A 21 8.47 -14.88 1.58
CA ILE A 21 7.71 -13.63 1.54
C ILE A 21 7.62 -13.09 0.11
N LYS A 22 8.72 -13.12 -0.66
CA LYS A 22 8.70 -12.69 -2.06
C LYS A 22 7.79 -13.57 -2.92
N ARG A 23 7.88 -14.89 -2.75
CA ARG A 23 7.03 -15.86 -3.47
C ARG A 23 5.55 -15.65 -3.16
N LEU A 24 5.20 -15.53 -1.88
CA LEU A 24 3.82 -15.30 -1.44
C LEU A 24 3.29 -13.95 -1.95
N ASN A 25 4.09 -12.89 -1.92
CA ASN A 25 3.70 -11.60 -2.48
C ASN A 25 3.42 -11.66 -3.98
N PHE A 26 4.21 -12.44 -4.73
CA PHE A 26 3.97 -12.66 -6.15
C PHE A 26 2.64 -13.37 -6.40
N LEU A 27 2.36 -14.45 -5.66
CA LEU A 27 1.09 -15.18 -5.77
C LEU A 27 -0.10 -14.31 -5.35
N LEU A 28 0.04 -13.57 -4.25
CA LEU A 28 -0.99 -12.67 -3.75
C LEU A 28 -1.34 -11.57 -4.74
N LYS A 29 -0.35 -11.07 -5.50
CA LYS A 29 -0.59 -10.13 -6.60
C LYS A 29 -1.51 -10.75 -7.66
N GLY A 30 -1.19 -11.96 -8.13
CA GLY A 30 -2.02 -12.67 -9.12
C GLY A 30 -3.45 -12.93 -8.62
N TYR A 31 -3.61 -13.35 -7.37
CA TYR A 31 -4.95 -13.54 -6.78
C TYR A 31 -5.75 -12.24 -6.65
N ARG A 32 -5.10 -11.12 -6.32
CA ARG A 32 -5.77 -9.81 -6.26
C ARG A 32 -6.23 -9.35 -7.64
N GLU A 33 -5.42 -9.54 -8.66
CA GLU A 33 -5.78 -9.23 -10.05
C GLU A 33 -6.95 -10.10 -10.52
N ARG A 34 -6.87 -11.42 -10.29
CA ARG A 34 -7.95 -12.33 -10.66
C ARG A 34 -9.25 -12.06 -9.91
N LYS A 35 -9.16 -11.75 -8.62
CA LYS A 35 -10.32 -11.36 -7.82
C LYS A 35 -11.01 -10.14 -8.43
N LYS A 36 -10.24 -9.08 -8.74
CA LYS A 36 -10.78 -7.87 -9.35
C LYS A 36 -11.46 -8.16 -10.69
N GLU A 37 -10.81 -8.95 -11.55
CA GLU A 37 -11.39 -9.34 -12.85
C GLU A 37 -12.74 -10.07 -12.69
N LEU A 38 -12.87 -10.93 -11.68
CA LEU A 38 -14.12 -11.64 -11.40
C LEU A 38 -15.18 -10.68 -10.83
N GLU A 39 -14.82 -9.78 -9.92
CA GLU A 39 -15.72 -8.75 -9.39
C GLU A 39 -16.26 -7.86 -10.52
N ASP A 40 -15.39 -7.39 -11.42
CA ASP A 40 -15.76 -6.54 -12.56
C ASP A 40 -16.74 -7.27 -13.51
N LYS A 41 -16.50 -8.56 -13.81
CA LYS A 41 -17.42 -9.37 -14.64
C LYS A 41 -18.78 -9.59 -14.01
N ILE A 42 -18.82 -9.83 -12.69
CA ILE A 42 -20.09 -10.02 -11.97
C ILE A 42 -20.86 -8.71 -11.93
N MET A 43 -20.19 -7.58 -11.70
CA MET A 43 -20.81 -6.25 -11.75
C MET A 43 -21.35 -5.93 -13.14
N GLU A 44 -20.58 -6.15 -14.21
CA GLU A 44 -21.03 -5.95 -15.59
C GLU A 44 -22.27 -6.78 -15.91
N TYR A 45 -22.32 -8.02 -15.42
CA TYR A 45 -23.51 -8.87 -15.56
C TYR A 45 -24.74 -8.30 -14.84
N LEU A 46 -24.59 -7.88 -13.59
CA LEU A 46 -25.68 -7.29 -12.80
C LEU A 46 -26.19 -5.98 -13.40
N GLU A 47 -25.28 -5.13 -13.90
CA GLU A 47 -25.62 -3.88 -14.61
C GLU A 47 -26.38 -4.16 -15.91
N ARG A 48 -25.88 -5.09 -16.74
CA ARG A 48 -26.54 -5.47 -18.01
C ARG A 48 -27.92 -6.08 -17.80
N THR A 49 -28.10 -6.81 -16.70
CA THR A 49 -29.39 -7.46 -16.37
C THR A 49 -30.32 -6.57 -15.55
N GLY A 50 -29.86 -5.39 -15.12
CA GLY A 50 -30.62 -4.49 -14.25
C GLY A 50 -30.95 -5.09 -12.88
N GLN A 51 -30.18 -6.08 -12.42
CA GLN A 51 -30.41 -6.77 -11.15
C GLN A 51 -29.58 -6.15 -10.03
N PRO A 52 -30.17 -5.85 -8.85
CA PRO A 52 -29.43 -5.37 -7.69
C PRO A 52 -28.58 -6.47 -7.02
N GLY A 53 -28.72 -7.72 -7.46
CA GLY A 53 -27.97 -8.85 -6.95
C GLY A 53 -28.44 -10.19 -7.51
N ILE A 54 -27.63 -11.22 -7.30
CA ILE A 54 -27.88 -12.60 -7.72
C ILE A 54 -27.63 -13.57 -6.57
N LYS A 55 -28.47 -14.60 -6.46
CA LYS A 55 -28.23 -15.75 -5.60
C LYS A 55 -27.69 -16.89 -6.44
N TYR A 56 -26.57 -17.49 -6.01
CA TYR A 56 -25.97 -18.65 -6.65
C TYR A 56 -25.51 -19.63 -5.58
N GLU A 57 -26.07 -20.84 -5.59
CA GLU A 57 -25.85 -21.87 -4.55
C GLU A 57 -26.05 -21.31 -3.13
N ASP A 58 -24.98 -21.26 -2.35
CA ASP A 58 -24.91 -20.75 -0.98
C ASP A 58 -24.50 -19.26 -0.90
N LEU A 59 -24.33 -18.59 -2.03
CA LEU A 59 -23.87 -17.20 -2.12
C LEU A 59 -25.00 -16.24 -2.53
N ILE A 60 -24.98 -15.05 -1.93
CA ILE A 60 -25.78 -13.90 -2.37
C ILE A 60 -24.80 -12.77 -2.69
N VAL A 61 -24.79 -12.32 -3.94
CA VAL A 61 -23.98 -11.18 -4.40
C VAL A 61 -24.90 -10.00 -4.60
N LEU A 62 -24.61 -8.89 -3.94
CA LEU A 62 -25.36 -7.64 -4.04
C LEU A 62 -24.46 -6.56 -4.64
N SER A 63 -24.98 -5.83 -5.62
CA SER A 63 -24.34 -4.61 -6.10
C SER A 63 -24.71 -3.45 -5.17
N GLY A 64 -23.75 -2.58 -4.91
CA GLY A 64 -23.95 -1.43 -4.04
C GLY A 64 -22.92 -0.36 -4.32
N GLU A 65 -23.34 0.89 -4.28
CA GLU A 65 -22.45 2.03 -4.43
C GLU A 65 -21.80 2.37 -3.08
N ARG A 66 -20.49 2.57 -3.10
CA ARG A 66 -19.78 3.18 -1.97
C ARG A 66 -19.03 4.41 -2.45
N LYS A 67 -19.19 5.52 -1.72
CA LYS A 67 -18.37 6.71 -1.94
C LYS A 67 -16.98 6.45 -1.38
N ALA A 68 -16.01 6.23 -2.26
CA ALA A 68 -14.60 6.17 -1.91
C ALA A 68 -13.92 7.49 -2.25
N ARG A 69 -12.96 7.92 -1.42
CA ARG A 69 -12.06 9.02 -1.75
C ARG A 69 -10.79 8.44 -2.33
N GLU A 70 -10.45 8.82 -3.55
CA GLU A 70 -9.16 8.47 -4.12
C GLU A 70 -8.02 9.19 -3.39
N ARG A 71 -6.90 8.51 -3.27
CA ARG A 71 -5.69 9.11 -2.71
C ARG A 71 -5.08 10.04 -3.77
N LYS A 72 -5.08 11.34 -3.49
CA LYS A 72 -4.31 12.32 -4.28
C LYS A 72 -2.83 11.95 -4.34
N LYS A 73 -2.20 12.21 -5.49
CA LYS A 73 -0.74 12.10 -5.64
C LYS A 73 -0.03 13.11 -4.75
N LYS A 74 1.27 12.90 -4.50
CA LYS A 74 2.06 13.81 -3.66
C LYS A 74 2.07 15.24 -4.25
N GLU A 75 2.28 15.34 -5.56
CA GLU A 75 2.32 16.62 -6.29
C GLU A 75 0.99 17.38 -6.21
N GLU A 76 -0.12 16.67 -6.38
CA GLU A 76 -1.47 17.24 -6.24
C GLU A 76 -1.71 17.78 -4.83
N LYS A 77 -1.30 17.03 -3.80
CA LYS A 77 -1.39 17.49 -2.40
C LYS A 77 -0.54 18.73 -2.13
N GLU A 78 0.68 18.75 -2.64
CA GLU A 78 1.58 19.91 -2.49
C GLU A 78 0.97 21.14 -3.15
N TYR A 79 0.52 21.00 -4.40
CA TYR A 79 -0.12 22.08 -5.15
C TYR A 79 -1.36 22.63 -4.45
N ASP A 80 -2.25 21.76 -3.99
CA ASP A 80 -3.48 22.17 -3.29
C ASP A 80 -3.17 22.94 -2.00
N VAL A 81 -2.20 22.48 -1.21
CA VAL A 81 -1.82 23.14 0.04
C VAL A 81 -1.16 24.48 -0.24
N LEU A 82 -0.25 24.57 -1.22
CA LEU A 82 0.38 25.83 -1.59
C LEU A 82 -0.66 26.85 -2.08
N THR A 83 -1.57 26.42 -2.95
CA THR A 83 -2.67 27.26 -3.44
C THR A 83 -3.54 27.77 -2.28
N LEU A 84 -3.86 26.90 -1.32
CA LEU A 84 -4.63 27.28 -0.14
C LEU A 84 -3.86 28.28 0.74
N LEU A 85 -2.55 28.08 0.95
CA LEU A 85 -1.72 29.02 1.72
C LEU A 85 -1.63 30.40 1.04
N GLU A 86 -1.48 30.43 -0.28
CA GLU A 86 -1.44 31.66 -1.08
C GLU A 86 -2.78 32.40 -1.05
N GLN A 87 -3.89 31.68 -1.21
CA GLN A 87 -5.25 32.23 -1.09
C GLN A 87 -5.52 32.84 0.29
N ASN A 88 -4.88 32.29 1.33
CA ASN A 88 -4.96 32.81 2.70
C ASN A 88 -3.89 33.89 2.99
N GLY A 89 -3.21 34.42 1.98
CA GLY A 89 -2.28 35.55 2.09
C GLY A 89 -0.88 35.20 2.57
N VAL A 90 -0.50 33.93 2.62
CA VAL A 90 0.84 33.51 3.03
C VAL A 90 1.84 33.75 1.88
N ARG A 91 2.65 34.80 1.99
CA ARG A 91 3.64 35.19 0.97
C ARG A 91 4.79 34.18 0.78
N ASN A 92 5.11 33.43 1.83
CA ASN A 92 6.16 32.41 1.83
C ASN A 92 5.57 31.00 1.88
N SER A 93 4.49 30.76 1.12
CA SER A 93 3.69 29.52 1.09
C SER A 93 4.56 28.27 1.03
N ARG A 94 5.62 28.30 0.21
CA ARG A 94 6.53 27.16 0.02
C ARG A 94 7.45 26.88 1.19
N VAL A 95 7.95 27.91 1.86
CA VAL A 95 8.78 27.76 3.05
C VAL A 95 7.93 27.20 4.18
N LEU A 96 6.75 27.80 4.41
CA LEU A 96 5.82 27.35 5.44
C LEU A 96 5.32 25.92 5.20
N TYR A 97 5.06 25.54 3.94
CA TYR A 97 4.71 24.16 3.61
C TYR A 97 5.79 23.18 4.06
N ASN A 98 7.08 23.46 3.78
CA ASN A 98 8.17 22.61 4.22
C ASN A 98 8.24 22.54 5.75
N ASP A 99 8.11 23.67 6.44
CA ASP A 99 8.12 23.73 7.91
C ASP A 99 6.98 22.90 8.52
N ILE A 100 5.78 22.95 7.92
CA ILE A 100 4.64 22.11 8.33
C ILE A 100 4.98 20.64 8.14
N ILE A 101 5.54 20.25 7.00
CA ILE A 101 5.89 18.85 6.72
C ILE A 101 6.97 18.35 7.70
N GLU A 102 7.96 19.17 8.05
CA GLU A 102 8.96 18.83 9.05
C GLU A 102 8.35 18.71 10.46
N ALA A 103 7.49 19.64 10.86
CA ALA A 103 6.80 19.60 12.16
C ALA A 103 5.86 18.39 12.33
N MET A 104 5.38 17.82 11.22
CA MET A 104 4.58 16.59 11.23
C MET A 104 5.43 15.32 11.41
N LYS A 105 6.76 15.38 11.28
CA LYS A 105 7.62 14.22 11.51
C LYS A 105 7.79 14.00 13.02
N GLY A 106 7.73 12.74 13.43
CA GLY A 106 8.11 12.37 14.79
C GLY A 106 9.63 12.48 15.01
N GLU A 107 10.05 12.36 16.27
CA GLU A 107 11.47 12.36 16.62
C GLU A 107 12.27 11.31 15.83
N GLU A 108 13.45 11.70 15.38
CA GLU A 108 14.36 10.80 14.70
C GLU A 108 14.86 9.72 15.66
N LYS A 109 14.62 8.45 15.31
CA LYS A 109 15.08 7.30 16.09
C LYS A 109 16.08 6.50 15.27
N VAL A 110 17.28 6.31 15.82
CA VAL A 110 18.27 5.42 15.23
C VAL A 110 17.84 3.97 15.49
N VAL A 111 17.47 3.27 14.42
CA VAL A 111 17.09 1.85 14.48
C VAL A 111 18.12 1.02 13.74
N SER A 112 18.65 -0.02 14.39
CA SER A 112 19.54 -0.99 13.75
C SER A 112 18.79 -1.73 12.64
N SER A 113 19.38 -1.75 11.44
CA SER A 113 18.81 -2.47 10.28
C SER A 113 19.77 -3.54 9.78
N LEU A 114 19.24 -4.68 9.37
CA LEU A 114 20.00 -5.75 8.72
C LEU A 114 19.77 -5.70 7.21
N LYS A 115 20.85 -5.76 6.42
CA LYS A 115 20.79 -5.89 4.96
C LYS A 115 21.52 -7.18 4.55
N ILE A 116 20.83 -8.06 3.85
CA ILE A 116 21.42 -9.27 3.26
C ILE A 116 21.78 -8.97 1.81
N LYS A 117 23.05 -9.20 1.43
CA LYS A 117 23.52 -9.16 0.05
C LYS A 117 24.15 -10.52 -0.28
N GLU A 118 23.85 -11.05 -1.46
CA GLU A 118 24.53 -12.23 -1.96
C GLU A 118 25.90 -11.83 -2.49
N TYR A 119 26.95 -12.42 -1.95
CA TYR A 119 28.31 -12.23 -2.45
C TYR A 119 28.57 -13.27 -3.53
N HIS A 120 28.82 -12.84 -4.75
CA HIS A 120 29.26 -13.70 -5.85
C HIS A 120 30.77 -13.46 -6.01
N ASN A 121 31.55 -14.55 -6.00
CA ASN A 121 32.98 -14.51 -6.36
C ASN A 121 33.13 -14.43 -7.87
#